data_AF-A0A8I3AE74-F1
#
_entry.id   AF-A0A8I3AE74-F1
#
_cell.length_a   1.000
_cell.length_b   1.000
_cell.length_c   1.000
_cell.angle_alpha   90.00
_cell.angle_beta   90.00
_cell.angle_gamma   90.00
#
_symmetry.space_group_name_H-M   'P 1'
#
loop_
_entity.id
_entity.type
_entity.pdbx_description
1 polymer ?
#
loop_
_entity_poly.entity_id
_entity_poly.type
_entity_poly.pdbx_seq_one_letter_code
_entity_poly.pdbx_strand_id
1 'polypeptide(L)'
;MTISTGDVIELTVKALSETSGHVIIQNVNNGQNFTQQVESSSALCEQNAGWNIGLVANDPNTWLPLAEFGTLTFTGAVATSNSGYNYGPKGADMIGEIKQNGQVLTSVSVDDNSVTINYV
;
A
#
# COMPACT_ATOMS: atom_id res chain seq x y z
N MET A 1 -7.43 16.67 -2.97
CA MET A 1 -7.39 15.74 -4.11
C MET A 1 -8.77 15.12 -4.25
N THR A 2 -9.21 14.90 -5.48
CA THR A 2 -10.44 14.18 -5.81
C THR A 2 -10.06 12.81 -6.36
N ILE A 3 -10.76 11.77 -5.87
CA ILE A 3 -10.60 10.38 -6.30
C ILE A 3 -11.99 9.88 -6.67
N SER A 4 -12.11 9.30 -7.85
CA SER A 4 -13.34 8.71 -8.37
C SER A 4 -13.13 7.24 -8.69
N THR A 5 -14.21 6.46 -8.71
CA THR A 5 -14.16 5.07 -9.15
C THR A 5 -13.56 4.97 -10.55
N GLY A 6 -12.57 4.09 -10.72
CA GLY A 6 -11.87 3.87 -11.99
C GLY A 6 -10.65 4.76 -12.21
N ASP A 7 -10.37 5.70 -11.31
CA ASP A 7 -9.10 6.45 -11.35
C ASP A 7 -7.91 5.54 -11.02
N VAL A 8 -6.80 5.78 -11.72
CA VAL A 8 -5.49 5.21 -11.46
C VAL A 8 -4.76 6.15 -10.51
N ILE A 9 -4.45 5.63 -9.32
CA ILE A 9 -3.72 6.37 -8.29
C ILE A 9 -2.29 5.80 -8.21
N GLU A 10 -1.31 6.67 -8.46
CA GLU A 10 0.10 6.37 -8.20
C GLU A 10 0.44 6.79 -6.77
N LEU A 11 1.02 5.85 -6.03
CA LEU A 11 1.43 6.03 -4.64
C LEU A 11 2.95 5.84 -4.57
N THR A 12 3.65 6.81 -3.99
CA THR A 12 5.09 6.72 -3.75
C THR A 12 5.38 7.16 -2.32
N VAL A 13 6.09 6.30 -1.58
CA VAL A 13 6.71 6.67 -0.31
C VAL A 13 8.21 6.65 -0.49
N LYS A 14 8.89 7.68 0.02
CA LYS A 14 10.35 7.81 -0.08
C LYS A 14 10.91 8.20 1.28
N ALA A 15 11.65 7.29 1.91
CA ALA A 15 12.50 7.66 3.04
C ALA A 15 13.65 8.55 2.53
N LEU A 16 13.85 9.68 3.18
CA LEU A 16 14.99 10.59 2.94
C LEU A 16 16.07 10.37 4.00
N SER A 17 15.65 10.00 5.20
CA SER A 17 16.45 9.43 6.28
C SER A 17 15.58 8.45 7.07
N GLU A 18 16.17 7.81 8.09
CA GLU A 18 15.39 6.95 9.00
C GLU A 18 14.26 7.71 9.71
N THR A 19 14.33 9.04 9.82
CA THR A 19 13.35 9.86 10.55
C THR A 19 12.56 10.83 9.66
N SER A 20 12.80 10.84 8.36
CA SER A 20 12.14 11.78 7.44
C SER A 20 11.83 11.15 6.08
N GLY A 21 10.79 11.66 5.42
CA GLY A 21 10.38 11.12 4.13
C GLY A 21 9.37 11.98 3.40
N HIS A 22 9.03 11.53 2.20
CA HIS A 22 7.91 12.04 1.42
C HIS A 22 6.85 10.96 1.23
N VAL A 23 5.60 11.38 1.35
CA VAL A 23 4.43 10.65 0.83
C VAL A 23 3.91 11.42 -0.36
N ILE A 24 3.82 10.76 -1.51
CA ILE A 24 3.36 11.32 -2.77
C ILE A 24 2.17 10.48 -3.24
N ILE A 25 1.08 11.16 -3.55
CA ILE A 25 -0.13 10.59 -4.10
C ILE A 25 -0.46 11.37 -5.36
N GLN A 26 -0.57 10.69 -6.49
CA GLN A 26 -0.96 11.29 -7.75
C GLN A 26 -2.18 10.56 -8.31
N ASN A 27 -3.22 11.31 -8.64
CA ASN A 27 -4.31 10.81 -9.47
C ASN A 27 -3.90 11.02 -10.93
N VAL A 28 -3.54 9.94 -11.61
CA VAL A 28 -3.00 9.97 -12.97
C VAL A 28 -4.07 10.45 -13.96
N ASN A 29 -5.34 10.10 -13.72
CA ASN A 29 -6.45 10.43 -14.61
C ASN A 29 -6.76 11.93 -14.65
N ASN A 30 -6.71 12.61 -13.50
CA ASN A 30 -7.04 14.04 -13.41
C ASN A 30 -5.81 14.95 -13.19
N GLY A 31 -4.61 14.37 -13.08
CA GLY A 31 -3.35 15.08 -12.94
C GLY A 31 -3.11 15.75 -11.58
N GLN A 32 -4.02 15.56 -10.61
CA GLN A 32 -3.82 16.12 -9.26
C GLN A 32 -2.72 15.36 -8.53
N ASN A 33 -1.82 16.11 -7.90
CA ASN A 33 -0.75 15.58 -7.07
C ASN A 33 -0.86 16.15 -5.64
N PHE A 34 -0.59 15.30 -4.67
CA PHE A 34 -0.42 15.65 -3.28
C PHE A 34 0.96 15.14 -2.80
N THR A 35 1.74 16.01 -2.19
CA THR A 35 3.03 15.65 -1.60
C THR A 35 3.08 16.17 -0.18
N GLN A 36 3.41 15.30 0.76
CA GLN A 36 3.59 15.63 2.16
C GLN A 36 4.98 15.20 2.60
N GLN A 37 5.74 16.14 3.17
CA GLN A 37 6.94 15.81 3.93
C GLN A 37 6.53 15.36 5.33
N VAL A 38 7.10 14.25 5.77
CA VAL A 38 6.89 13.65 7.09
C VAL A 38 8.20 13.61 7.84
N GLU A 39 8.11 13.91 9.14
CA GLU A 39 9.20 13.90 10.10
C GLU A 39 8.73 13.12 11.33
N SER A 40 9.63 12.39 11.98
CA SER A 40 9.33 11.53 13.13
C SER A 40 10.45 11.58 14.16
N SER A 41 10.13 11.50 15.45
CA SER A 41 11.13 11.28 16.50
C SER A 41 11.58 9.81 16.60
N SER A 42 10.87 8.90 15.91
CA SER A 42 11.16 7.47 15.86
C SER A 42 11.74 7.11 14.49
N ALA A 43 12.85 6.38 14.50
CA ALA A 43 13.54 5.91 13.31
C ALA A 43 12.84 4.69 12.67
N LEU A 44 12.73 4.71 11.34
CA LEU A 44 12.39 3.56 10.52
C LEU A 44 13.57 2.59 10.47
N CYS A 45 13.26 1.30 10.43
CA CYS A 45 14.27 0.27 10.19
C CYS A 45 14.66 0.13 8.71
N GLU A 46 13.83 0.65 7.79
CA GLU A 46 14.00 0.57 6.32
C GLU A 46 14.21 -0.86 5.76
N GLN A 47 13.77 -1.88 6.50
CA GLN A 47 13.99 -3.29 6.16
C GLN A 47 12.82 -3.93 5.41
N ASN A 48 11.67 -3.27 5.38
CA ASN A 48 10.45 -3.82 4.80
C ASN A 48 9.86 -2.82 3.82
N ALA A 49 9.43 -3.34 2.67
CA ALA A 49 8.57 -2.67 1.73
C ALA A 49 7.41 -3.60 1.41
N GLY A 50 6.22 -3.04 1.21
CA GLY A 50 5.04 -3.84 0.96
C GLY A 50 3.89 -3.04 0.35
N TRP A 51 2.96 -3.79 -0.22
CA TRP A 51 1.71 -3.29 -0.78
C TRP A 51 0.58 -3.97 -0.02
N ASN A 52 -0.22 -3.17 0.67
CA ASN A 52 -1.27 -3.67 1.53
C ASN A 52 -2.51 -2.79 1.46
N ILE A 53 -3.65 -3.41 1.71
CA ILE A 53 -4.87 -2.71 2.11
C ILE A 53 -5.04 -2.89 3.63
N GLY A 54 -5.72 -1.95 4.27
CA GLY A 54 -5.88 -1.94 5.72
C GLY A 54 -7.34 -1.80 6.13
N LEU A 55 -7.65 -2.29 7.33
CA LEU A 55 -8.90 -2.01 8.01
C LEU A 55 -8.80 -0.66 8.72
N VAL A 56 -9.89 0.09 8.69
CA VAL A 56 -10.01 1.32 9.49
C VAL A 56 -10.62 0.96 10.83
N ALA A 57 -9.94 1.33 11.92
CA ALA A 57 -10.45 1.20 13.27
C ALA A 57 -11.45 2.33 13.57
N ASN A 58 -12.63 2.02 14.10
CA ASN A 58 -13.55 3.03 14.66
C ASN A 58 -13.24 3.33 16.14
N ASP A 59 -12.65 2.36 16.85
CA ASP A 59 -12.11 2.50 18.20
C ASP A 59 -10.91 1.53 18.38
N PRO A 60 -10.14 1.59 19.48
CA PRO A 60 -8.92 0.80 19.64
C PRO A 60 -9.09 -0.73 19.47
N ASN A 61 -10.31 -1.25 19.62
CA ASN A 61 -10.61 -2.68 19.59
C ASN A 61 -11.66 -3.07 18.55
N THR A 62 -12.23 -2.10 17.82
CA THR A 62 -13.28 -2.34 16.85
C THR A 62 -12.80 -1.89 15.47
N TRP A 63 -12.99 -2.77 14.50
CA TRP A 63 -12.64 -2.53 13.09
C TRP A 63 -13.93 -2.36 12.30
N LEU A 64 -13.93 -1.42 11.38
CA LEU A 64 -15.02 -1.31 10.42
C LEU A 64 -15.08 -2.60 9.57
N PRO A 65 -16.28 -3.03 9.15
CA PRO A 65 -16.42 -4.09 8.16
C PRO A 65 -15.63 -3.75 6.90
N LEU A 66 -14.90 -4.73 6.35
CA LEU A 66 -14.21 -4.54 5.08
C LEU A 66 -15.24 -4.31 3.97
N ALA A 67 -15.14 -3.19 3.27
CA ALA A 67 -16.00 -2.90 2.13
C ALA A 67 -15.72 -3.87 0.97
N GLU A 68 -16.78 -4.25 0.24
CA GLU A 68 -16.66 -5.05 -0.98
C GLU A 68 -16.07 -4.19 -2.11
N PHE A 69 -14.75 -4.23 -2.28
CA PHE A 69 -14.04 -3.44 -3.29
C PHE A 69 -13.87 -4.16 -4.64
N GLY A 70 -14.39 -5.39 -4.77
CA GLY A 70 -14.16 -6.23 -5.94
C GLY A 70 -12.70 -6.63 -6.05
N THR A 71 -12.00 -6.10 -7.06
CA THR A 71 -10.58 -6.37 -7.31
C THR A 71 -9.78 -5.07 -7.26
N LEU A 72 -8.71 -5.07 -6.48
CA LEU A 72 -7.69 -4.04 -6.46
C LEU A 72 -6.37 -4.62 -6.94
N THR A 73 -5.66 -3.92 -7.81
CA THR A 73 -4.32 -4.33 -8.25
C THR A 73 -3.34 -3.18 -8.10
N PHE A 74 -2.28 -3.39 -7.34
CA PHE A 74 -1.09 -2.56 -7.40
C PHE A 74 -0.29 -2.98 -8.63
N THR A 75 -0.17 -2.11 -9.61
CA THR A 75 0.65 -2.34 -10.82
C THR A 75 1.92 -1.48 -10.77
N GLY A 76 2.99 -1.92 -11.43
CA GLY A 76 4.26 -1.19 -11.39
C GLY A 76 4.86 -1.17 -9.99
N ALA A 77 4.56 -2.20 -9.19
CA ALA A 77 5.00 -2.35 -7.82
C ALA A 77 6.53 -2.52 -7.79
N VAL A 78 7.21 -1.52 -7.24
CA VAL A 78 8.66 -1.49 -7.07
C VAL A 78 9.05 -0.93 -5.72
N ALA A 79 10.03 -1.55 -5.07
CA ALA A 79 10.72 -1.05 -3.91
C ALA A 79 12.21 -0.90 -4.22
N THR A 80 12.79 0.27 -3.96
CA THR A 80 14.20 0.55 -4.23
C THR A 80 14.98 0.59 -2.93
N SER A 81 16.03 -0.22 -2.81
CA SER A 81 16.92 -0.18 -1.65
C SER A 81 17.88 1.02 -1.69
N ASN A 82 18.56 1.29 -0.58
CA ASN A 82 19.61 2.30 -0.50
C ASN A 82 20.80 2.04 -1.46
N SER A 83 20.97 0.79 -1.94
CA SER A 83 21.95 0.47 -3.00
C SER A 83 21.45 0.76 -4.42
N GLY A 84 20.21 1.20 -4.58
CA GLY A 84 19.56 1.44 -5.87
C GLY A 84 19.02 0.18 -6.54
N TYR A 85 19.04 -0.97 -5.86
CA TYR A 85 18.48 -2.21 -6.40
C TYR A 85 16.96 -2.19 -6.27
N ASN A 86 16.27 -2.62 -7.33
CA ASN A 86 14.81 -2.67 -7.38
C ASN A 86 14.30 -4.08 -7.09
N TYR A 87 13.40 -4.18 -6.12
CA TYR A 87 12.65 -5.37 -5.78
C TYR A 87 11.21 -5.22 -6.26
N GLY A 88 10.68 -6.26 -6.89
CA GLY A 88 9.25 -6.42 -7.15
C GLY A 88 8.59 -7.24 -6.04
N PRO A 89 7.25 -7.41 -6.07
CA PRO A 89 6.51 -8.18 -5.08
C PRO A 89 6.75 -9.69 -5.14
N LYS A 90 7.24 -10.24 -6.26
CA LYS A 90 7.57 -11.66 -6.33
C LYS A 90 8.69 -12.02 -5.37
N GLY A 91 8.47 -13.11 -4.63
CA GLY A 91 9.39 -13.54 -3.59
C GLY A 91 9.22 -12.78 -2.28
N ALA A 92 8.14 -12.00 -2.12
CA ALA A 92 7.79 -11.42 -0.83
C ALA A 92 7.71 -12.49 0.26
N ASP A 93 8.35 -12.20 1.40
CA ASP A 93 8.41 -13.11 2.55
C ASP A 93 7.04 -13.33 3.20
N MET A 94 6.11 -12.40 3.02
CA MET A 94 4.77 -12.44 3.61
C MET A 94 3.71 -12.04 2.59
N ILE A 95 2.75 -12.94 2.37
CA ILE A 95 1.51 -12.69 1.62
C ILE A 95 0.37 -12.98 2.59
N GLY A 96 -0.42 -11.96 2.92
CA GLY A 96 -1.46 -12.02 3.93
C GLY A 96 -2.86 -11.83 3.35
N GLU A 97 -3.86 -12.32 4.08
CA GLU A 97 -5.28 -12.14 3.78
C GLU A 97 -5.96 -11.44 4.96
N ILE A 98 -7.00 -10.66 4.70
CA ILE A 98 -7.87 -10.11 5.74
C ILE A 98 -8.86 -11.19 6.16
N LYS A 99 -8.92 -11.43 7.48
CA LYS A 99 -9.94 -12.29 8.09
C LYS A 99 -10.72 -11.50 9.14
N GLN A 100 -12.04 -11.54 9.08
CA GLN A 100 -12.92 -10.97 10.10
C GLN A 100 -13.97 -12.00 10.50
N ASN A 101 -14.26 -12.11 11.80
CA ASN A 101 -15.27 -13.03 12.35
C ASN A 101 -15.08 -14.50 11.91
N GLY A 102 -13.83 -14.94 11.74
CA GLY A 102 -13.50 -16.30 11.30
C GLY A 102 -13.66 -16.55 9.79
N GLN A 103 -14.02 -15.54 9.01
CA GLN A 103 -14.13 -15.61 7.55
C GLN A 103 -12.93 -14.94 6.88
N VAL A 104 -12.40 -15.58 5.84
CA VAL A 104 -11.45 -14.95 4.92
C VAL A 104 -12.22 -14.03 4.00
N LEU A 105 -11.82 -12.77 3.92
CA LEU A 105 -12.49 -11.73 3.11
C LEU A 105 -11.66 -11.26 1.93
N THR A 106 -10.42 -11.74 1.80
CA THR A 106 -9.58 -11.42 0.65
C THR A 106 -8.76 -12.60 0.18
N SER A 107 -8.49 -12.66 -1.12
CA SER A 107 -7.42 -13.50 -1.70
C SER A 107 -6.37 -12.63 -2.37
N VAL A 108 -5.09 -13.02 -2.29
CA VAL A 108 -3.96 -12.24 -2.81
C VAL A 108 -3.12 -13.08 -3.77
N SER A 109 -2.79 -12.50 -4.93
CA SER A 109 -1.82 -13.05 -5.87
C SER A 109 -0.75 -12.04 -6.22
N VAL A 110 0.48 -12.51 -6.45
CA VAL A 110 1.63 -11.67 -6.78
C VAL A 110 2.33 -12.18 -8.03
N ASP A 111 2.85 -11.25 -8.83
CA ASP A 111 3.79 -11.55 -9.92
C ASP A 111 5.05 -10.69 -9.79
N ASP A 112 5.85 -10.58 -10.86
CA ASP A 112 7.12 -9.83 -10.84
C ASP A 112 6.94 -8.33 -10.52
N ASN A 113 5.80 -7.71 -10.85
CA ASN A 113 5.58 -6.27 -10.70
C ASN A 113 4.16 -5.87 -10.27
N SER A 114 3.35 -6.83 -9.83
CA SER A 114 1.98 -6.59 -9.41
C SER A 114 1.57 -7.37 -8.16
N VAL A 115 0.65 -6.76 -7.40
CA VAL A 115 -0.07 -7.39 -6.28
C VAL A 115 -1.56 -7.21 -6.54
N THR A 116 -2.26 -8.31 -6.78
CA THR A 116 -3.72 -8.33 -6.96
C THR A 116 -4.39 -8.83 -5.69
N ILE A 117 -5.38 -8.09 -5.20
CA ILE A 117 -6.18 -8.40 -4.03
C ILE A 117 -7.65 -8.45 -4.47
N ASN A 118 -8.30 -9.57 -4.26
CA ASN A 118 -9.74 -9.72 -4.50
C ASN A 118 -10.47 -9.80 -3.17
N TYR A 119 -11.60 -9.09 -3.04
CA TYR A 119 -12.61 -9.40 -2.03
C TYR A 119 -13.25 -10.75 -2.37
N VAL A 120 -13.54 -11.59 -1.36
CA VAL A 120 -14.13 -12.94 -1.54
C VAL A 120 -15.47 -13.11 -0.85
#